data_AF-A0A535PPF3-F1
#
_entry.id   AF-A0A535PPF3-F1
#
_cell.length_a   1.000
_cell.length_b   1.000
_cell.length_c   1.000
_cell.angle_alpha   90.00
_cell.angle_beta   90.00
_cell.angle_gamma   90.00
#
_symmetry.space_group_name_H-M   'P 1'
#
loop_
_entity.id
_entity.type
_entity.pdbx_description
1 polymer ?
#
loop_
_entity_poly.entity_id
_entity_poly.type
_entity_poly.pdbx_seq_one_letter_code
_entity_poly.pdbx_strand_id
1 'polypeptide(L)'
;MRKQRTITRPEEEPCTQGIADLHALAIPQAETPYVAAGVPWFLTLFGRDPLVAALLSGLIGAWSAQGALAALGELQASRRDDWRDAEPGKLLHECRRGELASRNRIPFAPAYYGAHDAPALYCLTLWHTWRWTGDDKLLKAHLETAKAAIRWCDERGDRDRDGLLEYETRSPKGYRNQSWKDAGDAVVHADGRQADLPLATVELQGHLFAAHLAMAEKPRQDLGNTGVQYPLQKEILL
;
A
#
# COMPACT_ATOMS: atom_id res chain seq x y z
N MET A 1 52.07 2.88 2.30
CA MET A 1 50.70 3.17 1.83
C MET A 1 49.83 3.49 3.04
N ARG A 2 49.49 4.77 3.28
CA ARG A 2 48.55 5.17 4.33
C ARG A 2 47.13 4.91 3.83
N LYS A 3 46.38 4.01 4.46
CA LYS A 3 44.93 3.90 4.28
C LYS A 3 44.32 5.25 4.69
N GLN A 4 43.76 6.00 3.74
CA GLN A 4 42.88 7.11 4.07
C GLN A 4 41.71 6.54 4.88
N ARG A 5 41.67 6.83 6.18
CA ARG A 5 40.45 6.64 6.97
C ARG A 5 39.49 7.71 6.48
N THR A 6 38.45 7.30 5.76
CA THR A 6 37.29 8.15 5.51
C THR A 6 36.74 8.53 6.88
N ILE A 7 36.89 9.80 7.26
CA ILE A 7 36.25 10.32 8.47
C ILE A 7 34.79 10.51 8.08
N THR A 8 33.93 9.52 8.37
CA THR A 8 32.48 9.71 8.36
C THR A 8 32.16 10.77 9.39
N ARG A 9 31.40 11.78 8.99
CA ARG A 9 31.03 12.82 9.94
C ARG A 9 29.99 12.23 10.92
N PRO A 10 30.04 12.54 12.22
CA PRO A 10 29.12 11.96 13.21
C PRO A 10 27.64 12.11 12.84
N GLU A 11 27.29 13.20 12.14
CA GLU A 11 25.94 13.47 11.65
C GLU A 11 25.47 12.55 10.49
N GLU A 12 26.38 11.87 9.79
CA GLU A 12 26.06 10.96 8.67
C GLU A 12 25.79 9.52 9.15
N GLU A 13 26.16 9.21 10.40
CA GLU A 13 26.05 7.88 10.98
C GLU A 13 24.58 7.40 11.08
N PRO A 14 23.60 8.22 11.52
CA PRO A 14 22.20 7.80 11.55
C PRO A 14 21.62 7.50 10.16
N CYS A 15 21.96 8.30 9.15
CA CYS A 15 21.52 8.05 7.77
C CYS A 15 22.12 6.76 7.22
N THR A 16 23.42 6.53 7.45
CA THR A 16 24.11 5.32 7.00
C THR A 16 23.52 4.08 7.66
N GLN A 17 23.28 4.15 8.97
CA GLN A 17 22.65 3.06 9.72
C GLN A 17 21.21 2.81 9.24
N GLY A 18 20.41 3.85 9.04
CA GLY A 18 19.03 3.71 8.54
C GLY A 18 18.95 3.06 7.16
N ILE A 19 19.90 3.36 6.26
CA ILE A 19 20.01 2.68 4.96
C ILE A 19 20.32 1.19 5.16
N ALA A 20 21.29 0.87 6.02
CA ALA A 20 21.64 -0.52 6.32
C ALA A 20 20.47 -1.29 6.95
N ASP A 21 19.69 -0.66 7.83
CA ASP A 21 18.51 -1.25 8.47
C ASP A 21 17.40 -1.54 7.44
N LEU A 22 17.13 -0.63 6.51
CA LEU A 22 16.18 -0.87 5.42
C LEU A 22 16.59 -2.05 4.53
N HIS A 23 17.89 -2.18 4.24
CA HIS A 23 18.41 -3.34 3.50
C HIS A 23 18.34 -4.63 4.32
N ALA A 24 18.53 -4.57 5.64
CA ALA A 24 18.39 -5.74 6.52
C ALA A 24 16.93 -6.23 6.59
N LEU A 25 15.96 -5.33 6.39
CA LEU A 25 14.53 -5.65 6.29
C LEU A 25 14.07 -6.06 4.89
N ALA A 26 14.97 -6.08 3.89
CA ALA A 26 14.60 -6.44 2.53
C ALA A 26 14.22 -7.93 2.43
N ILE A 27 12.98 -8.21 2.03
CA ILE A 27 12.51 -9.56 1.71
C ILE A 27 12.77 -9.81 0.22
N PRO A 28 13.57 -10.83 -0.13
CA PRO A 28 13.76 -11.21 -1.52
C PRO A 28 12.47 -11.83 -2.06
N GLN A 29 11.90 -11.20 -3.09
CA GLN A 29 10.70 -11.64 -3.78
C GLN A 29 10.93 -11.45 -5.29
N ALA A 30 10.81 -12.52 -6.07
CA ALA A 30 11.08 -12.51 -7.51
C ALA A 30 12.41 -11.79 -7.86
N GLU A 31 12.40 -10.87 -8.82
CA GLU A 31 13.59 -10.15 -9.31
C GLU A 31 13.98 -8.93 -8.45
N THR A 32 13.07 -8.36 -7.66
CA THR A 32 13.33 -7.12 -6.89
C THR A 32 12.75 -7.19 -5.48
N PRO A 33 13.56 -6.97 -4.43
CA PRO A 33 13.09 -7.07 -3.05
C PRO A 33 12.20 -5.91 -2.63
N TYR A 34 11.38 -6.13 -1.61
CA TYR A 34 10.61 -5.08 -0.91
C TYR A 34 11.01 -5.01 0.56
N VAL A 35 10.72 -3.90 1.23
CA VAL A 35 11.02 -3.73 2.66
C VAL A 35 9.91 -4.34 3.51
N ALA A 36 10.26 -5.24 4.42
CA ALA A 36 9.32 -5.81 5.39
C ALA A 36 8.81 -4.76 6.38
N ALA A 37 7.65 -5.02 6.98
CA ALA A 37 7.07 -4.20 8.04
C ALA A 37 7.93 -4.18 9.33
N GLY A 38 8.65 -5.27 9.63
CA GLY A 38 9.59 -5.31 10.74
C GLY A 38 9.87 -6.70 11.30
N VAL A 39 10.87 -6.79 12.18
CA VAL A 39 11.26 -8.04 12.84
C VAL A 39 10.80 -8.11 14.31
N PRO A 40 10.57 -9.31 14.86
CA PRO A 40 10.53 -10.60 14.17
C PRO A 40 9.14 -10.94 13.59
N TRP A 41 8.08 -10.33 14.12
CA TRP A 41 6.70 -10.79 13.88
C TRP A 41 6.07 -10.29 12.58
N PHE A 42 6.70 -9.32 11.90
CA PHE A 42 6.16 -8.66 10.72
C PHE A 42 7.02 -8.90 9.46
N LEU A 43 7.85 -9.95 9.48
CA LEU A 43 8.70 -10.36 8.37
C LEU A 43 7.89 -11.18 7.34
N THR A 44 6.92 -10.52 6.70
CA THR A 44 6.09 -11.05 5.62
C THR A 44 5.65 -9.92 4.69
N LEU A 45 4.93 -10.23 3.62
CA LEU A 45 4.31 -9.20 2.80
C LEU A 45 3.12 -8.57 3.53
N PHE A 46 3.22 -7.27 3.78
CA PHE A 46 2.14 -6.39 4.16
C PHE A 46 1.76 -5.49 2.99
N GLY A 47 0.53 -4.99 2.97
CA GLY A 47 0.05 -4.07 1.95
C GLY A 47 0.72 -2.71 2.05
N ARG A 48 0.42 -2.02 3.14
CA ARG A 48 0.76 -0.62 3.34
C ARG A 48 2.25 -0.40 3.64
N ASP A 49 2.83 -1.24 4.48
CA ASP A 49 4.18 -1.05 5.02
C ASP A 49 5.26 -0.92 3.93
N PRO A 50 5.39 -1.84 2.95
CA PRO A 50 6.39 -1.68 1.90
C PRO A 50 6.13 -0.46 1.01
N LEU A 51 4.86 -0.08 0.79
CA LEU A 51 4.50 1.10 -0.01
C LEU A 51 4.91 2.40 0.69
N VAL A 52 4.62 2.51 1.99
CA VAL A 52 5.01 3.67 2.81
C VAL A 52 6.51 3.73 2.99
N ALA A 53 7.16 2.60 3.28
CA ALA A 53 8.62 2.53 3.35
C ALA A 53 9.26 2.99 2.03
N ALA A 54 8.73 2.56 0.87
CA ALA A 54 9.20 3.01 -0.43
C ALA A 54 9.01 4.53 -0.67
N LEU A 55 7.85 5.08 -0.32
CA LEU A 55 7.57 6.52 -0.42
C LEU A 55 8.53 7.35 0.45
N LEU A 56 8.82 6.89 1.66
CA LEU A 56 9.71 7.58 2.60
C LEU A 56 11.21 7.39 2.28
N SER A 57 11.57 6.31 1.57
CA SER A 57 12.96 5.96 1.29
C SER A 57 13.40 6.23 -0.15
N GLY A 58 12.58 6.85 -1.01
CA GLY A 58 12.89 7.01 -2.45
C GLY A 58 14.25 7.63 -2.78
N LEU A 59 14.85 8.41 -1.88
CA LEU A 59 16.21 8.95 -2.00
C LEU A 59 17.30 7.87 -2.10
N ILE A 60 17.05 6.66 -1.60
CA ILE A 60 18.01 5.54 -1.62
C ILE A 60 17.83 4.64 -2.85
N GLY A 61 16.90 5.00 -3.75
CA GLY A 61 16.62 4.30 -5.00
C GLY A 61 15.19 3.76 -5.08
N ALA A 62 14.80 3.36 -6.29
CA ALA A 62 13.45 2.88 -6.59
C ALA A 62 13.22 1.38 -6.30
N TRP A 63 14.25 0.65 -5.88
CA TRP A 63 14.20 -0.82 -5.75
C TRP A 63 13.07 -1.27 -4.82
N SER A 64 12.90 -0.61 -3.67
CA SER A 64 11.89 -0.99 -2.67
C SER A 64 10.48 -0.77 -3.19
N ALA A 65 10.27 0.31 -3.95
CA ALA A 65 9.01 0.61 -4.61
C ALA A 65 8.70 -0.41 -5.71
N GLN A 66 9.67 -0.74 -6.55
CA GLN A 66 9.52 -1.72 -7.63
C GLN A 66 9.15 -3.10 -7.08
N GLY A 67 9.85 -3.56 -6.04
CA GLY A 67 9.54 -4.82 -5.36
C GLY A 67 8.16 -4.80 -4.71
N ALA A 68 7.77 -3.71 -4.06
CA ALA A 68 6.46 -3.57 -3.43
C ALA A 68 5.32 -3.61 -4.46
N LEU A 69 5.46 -2.86 -5.55
CA LEU A 69 4.47 -2.78 -6.63
C LEU A 69 4.29 -4.12 -7.33
N ALA A 70 5.38 -4.86 -7.56
CA ALA A 70 5.34 -6.20 -8.12
C ALA A 70 4.65 -7.19 -7.17
N ALA A 71 5.14 -7.30 -5.93
CA ALA A 71 4.65 -8.27 -4.95
C ALA A 71 3.15 -8.07 -4.61
N LEU A 72 2.71 -6.82 -4.47
CA LEU A 72 1.31 -6.51 -4.18
C LEU A 72 0.42 -6.65 -5.41
N GLY A 73 0.92 -6.27 -6.59
CA GLY A 73 0.16 -6.38 -7.84
C GLY A 73 -0.16 -7.82 -8.21
N GLU A 74 0.78 -8.75 -7.99
CA GLU A 74 0.57 -10.19 -8.20
C GLU A 74 -0.56 -10.77 -7.33
N LEU A 75 -0.80 -10.16 -6.16
CA LEU A 75 -1.78 -10.62 -5.18
C LEU A 75 -3.01 -9.70 -5.09
N GLN A 76 -3.23 -8.82 -6.07
CA GLN A 76 -4.45 -8.02 -6.12
C GLN A 76 -5.68 -8.94 -6.18
N ALA A 77 -6.67 -8.65 -5.34
CA ALA A 77 -7.90 -9.45 -5.30
C ALA A 77 -8.64 -9.33 -6.65
N SER A 78 -9.01 -10.48 -7.21
CA SER A 78 -9.78 -10.59 -8.45
C SER A 78 -11.25 -10.99 -8.24
N ARG A 79 -11.60 -11.38 -7.01
CA ARG A 79 -12.95 -11.82 -6.64
C ARG A 79 -13.30 -11.38 -5.22
N ARG A 80 -14.60 -11.34 -4.93
CA ARG A 80 -15.10 -11.11 -3.57
C ARG A 80 -14.90 -12.35 -2.70
N ASP A 81 -14.44 -12.15 -1.47
CA ASP A 81 -14.32 -13.17 -0.43
C ASP A 81 -14.45 -12.52 0.95
N ASP A 82 -15.64 -12.62 1.54
CA ASP A 82 -15.96 -11.99 2.82
C ASP A 82 -15.12 -12.55 3.98
N TRP A 83 -14.69 -13.81 3.91
CA TRP A 83 -13.81 -14.38 4.93
C TRP A 83 -12.47 -13.65 4.97
N ARG A 84 -11.97 -13.19 3.82
CA ARG A 84 -10.68 -12.52 3.67
C ARG A 84 -10.77 -11.01 3.52
N ASP A 85 -11.97 -10.43 3.64
CA ASP A 85 -12.25 -9.03 3.31
C ASP A 85 -11.83 -8.62 1.89
N ALA A 86 -11.82 -9.57 0.96
CA ALA A 86 -11.36 -9.36 -0.41
C ALA A 86 -12.50 -8.86 -1.31
N GLU A 87 -12.17 -7.92 -2.18
CA GLU A 87 -13.04 -7.40 -3.23
C GLU A 87 -12.21 -7.15 -4.50
N PRO A 88 -12.77 -7.30 -5.71
CA PRO A 88 -12.02 -7.07 -6.95
C PRO A 88 -11.36 -5.68 -6.97
N GLY A 89 -10.05 -5.63 -7.23
CA GLY A 89 -9.23 -4.42 -7.24
C GLY A 89 -8.56 -4.08 -5.91
N LYS A 90 -9.00 -4.67 -4.80
CA LYS A 90 -8.44 -4.43 -3.47
C LYS A 90 -7.06 -5.09 -3.32
N LEU A 91 -6.18 -4.45 -2.55
CA LEU A 91 -4.85 -4.97 -2.20
C LEU A 91 -4.85 -5.54 -0.78
N LEU A 92 -3.94 -6.48 -0.54
CA LEU A 92 -3.86 -7.20 0.73
C LEU A 92 -3.44 -6.28 1.89
N HIS A 93 -3.87 -6.61 3.10
CA HIS A 93 -3.30 -6.14 4.37
C HIS A 93 -2.06 -6.95 4.72
N GLU A 94 -2.17 -8.29 4.74
CA GLU A 94 -1.02 -9.16 5.02
C GLU A 94 -1.18 -10.59 4.50
N CYS A 95 -0.04 -11.28 4.36
CA CYS A 95 0.05 -12.70 4.05
C CYS A 95 0.62 -13.49 5.23
N ARG A 96 0.00 -14.63 5.60
CA ARG A 96 0.53 -15.54 6.63
C ARG A 96 0.52 -17.00 6.16
N ARG A 97 1.57 -17.74 6.56
CA ARG A 97 1.76 -19.17 6.22
C ARG A 97 1.78 -20.11 7.43
N GLY A 98 1.48 -19.61 8.63
CA GLY A 98 1.43 -20.42 9.86
C GLY A 98 0.27 -21.41 9.89
N GLU A 99 0.28 -22.35 10.84
CA GLU A 99 -0.67 -23.47 10.90
C GLU A 99 -2.15 -23.06 10.90
N LEU A 100 -2.50 -21.99 11.62
CA LEU A 100 -3.87 -21.51 11.65
C LEU A 100 -4.30 -20.95 10.30
N ALA A 101 -3.41 -20.24 9.60
CA ALA A 101 -3.67 -19.68 8.29
C ALA A 101 -3.75 -20.81 7.24
N SER A 102 -2.82 -21.77 7.25
CA SER A 102 -2.80 -22.89 6.31
C SER A 102 -4.01 -23.82 6.45
N ARG A 103 -4.57 -23.94 7.67
CA ARG A 103 -5.82 -24.67 7.93
C ARG A 103 -7.08 -23.80 7.80
N ASN A 104 -6.97 -22.59 7.24
CA ASN A 104 -8.06 -21.63 7.05
C ASN A 104 -8.89 -21.34 8.33
N ARG A 105 -8.22 -21.33 9.50
CA ARG A 105 -8.82 -21.00 10.81
C ARG A 105 -8.80 -19.52 11.12
N ILE A 106 -7.96 -18.77 10.40
CA ILE A 106 -7.84 -17.31 10.37
C ILE A 106 -7.71 -16.87 8.90
N PRO A 107 -8.07 -15.62 8.55
CA PRO A 107 -8.30 -15.23 7.16
C PRO A 107 -7.03 -14.88 6.36
N PHE A 108 -5.84 -15.09 6.94
CA PHE A 108 -4.56 -14.56 6.43
C PHE A 108 -3.86 -15.40 5.34
N ALA A 109 -4.45 -16.53 4.92
CA ALA A 109 -3.92 -17.34 3.82
C ALA A 109 -4.90 -17.43 2.64
N PRO A 110 -4.43 -17.30 1.38
CA PRO A 110 -3.07 -16.93 1.00
C PRO A 110 -2.74 -15.44 1.27
N ALA A 111 -3.77 -14.61 1.39
CA ALA A 111 -3.68 -13.19 1.72
C ALA A 111 -5.00 -12.75 2.39
N TYR A 112 -4.91 -11.80 3.33
CA TYR A 112 -6.04 -11.10 3.93
C TYR A 112 -6.06 -9.66 3.42
N TYR A 113 -7.24 -9.08 3.17
CA TYR A 113 -7.42 -7.81 2.44
C TYR A 113 -8.06 -6.71 3.31
N GLY A 114 -7.88 -6.76 4.62
CA GLY A 114 -8.39 -5.74 5.54
C GLY A 114 -7.55 -4.47 5.61
N ALA A 115 -7.10 -3.92 4.48
CA ALA A 115 -6.38 -2.65 4.38
C ALA A 115 -7.07 -1.75 3.35
N HIS A 116 -7.74 -0.70 3.81
CA HIS A 116 -8.46 0.23 2.94
C HIS A 116 -7.56 1.33 2.37
N ASP A 117 -6.40 1.58 2.97
CA ASP A 117 -5.39 2.53 2.48
C ASP A 117 -4.50 1.95 1.37
N ALA A 118 -4.22 0.64 1.39
CA ALA A 118 -3.28 0.01 0.46
C ALA A 118 -3.57 0.28 -1.03
N PRO A 119 -4.83 0.25 -1.52
CA PRO A 119 -5.15 0.61 -2.91
C PRO A 119 -4.71 2.03 -3.29
N ALA A 120 -5.02 3.04 -2.46
CA ALA A 120 -4.64 4.42 -2.71
C ALA A 120 -3.11 4.61 -2.61
N LEU A 121 -2.48 3.98 -1.62
CA LEU A 121 -1.02 4.00 -1.46
C LEU A 121 -0.31 3.36 -2.65
N TYR A 122 -0.86 2.31 -3.26
CA TYR A 122 -0.27 1.68 -4.44
C TYR A 122 -0.23 2.64 -5.63
N CYS A 123 -1.34 3.35 -5.88
CA CYS A 123 -1.41 4.40 -6.91
C CYS A 123 -0.37 5.50 -6.66
N LEU A 124 -0.25 5.95 -5.41
CA LEU A 124 0.73 6.96 -5.00
C LEU A 124 2.16 6.48 -5.21
N THR A 125 2.51 5.28 -4.72
CA THR A 125 3.86 4.71 -4.87
C THR A 125 4.21 4.53 -6.33
N LEU A 126 3.29 4.04 -7.18
CA LEU A 126 3.52 3.91 -8.62
C LEU A 126 3.83 5.27 -9.26
N TRP A 127 2.99 6.27 -9.01
CA TRP A 127 3.17 7.61 -9.56
C TRP A 127 4.47 8.26 -9.08
N HIS A 128 4.76 8.23 -7.77
CA HIS A 128 5.99 8.78 -7.21
C HIS A 128 7.24 8.11 -7.80
N THR A 129 7.20 6.79 -7.94
CA THR A 129 8.33 6.02 -8.51
C THR A 129 8.53 6.38 -9.97
N TRP A 130 7.47 6.42 -10.78
CA TRP A 130 7.56 6.82 -12.18
C TRP A 130 8.04 8.27 -12.33
N ARG A 131 7.56 9.20 -11.51
CA ARG A 131 8.02 10.60 -11.50
C ARG A 131 9.50 10.73 -11.17
N TRP A 132 9.98 9.89 -10.26
CA TRP A 132 11.39 9.87 -9.82
C TRP A 132 12.32 9.25 -10.88
N THR A 133 11.91 8.16 -11.50
CA THR A 133 12.77 7.39 -12.43
C THR A 133 12.60 7.77 -13.89
N GLY A 134 11.43 8.28 -14.28
CA GLY A 134 11.02 8.44 -15.67
C GLY A 134 10.82 7.12 -16.41
N ASP A 135 10.67 5.99 -15.71
CA ASP A 135 10.58 4.67 -16.33
C ASP A 135 9.13 4.34 -16.77
N ASP A 136 8.83 4.60 -18.03
CA ASP A 136 7.52 4.28 -18.62
C ASP A 136 7.23 2.76 -18.68
N LYS A 137 8.24 1.89 -18.60
CA LYS A 137 8.01 0.44 -18.56
C LYS A 137 7.42 0.03 -17.22
N LEU A 138 7.94 0.59 -16.11
CA LEU A 138 7.38 0.41 -14.78
C LEU A 138 5.90 0.83 -14.75
N LEU A 139 5.62 2.04 -15.26
CA LEU A 139 4.25 2.55 -15.30
C LEU A 139 3.33 1.60 -16.09
N LYS A 140 3.72 1.20 -17.30
CA LYS A 140 2.95 0.26 -18.13
C LYS A 140 2.70 -1.08 -17.44
N ALA A 141 3.70 -1.61 -16.73
CA ALA A 141 3.60 -2.91 -16.05
C ALA A 141 2.56 -2.92 -14.92
N HIS A 142 2.40 -1.79 -14.21
CA HIS A 142 1.53 -1.70 -13.03
C HIS A 142 0.25 -0.89 -13.25
N LEU A 143 0.05 -0.32 -14.44
CA LEU A 143 -1.07 0.59 -14.72
C LEU A 143 -2.43 -0.08 -14.53
N GLU A 144 -2.60 -1.32 -14.98
CA GLU A 144 -3.89 -2.03 -14.84
C GLU A 144 -4.21 -2.35 -13.38
N THR A 145 -3.19 -2.73 -12.59
CA THR A 145 -3.34 -2.92 -11.14
C THR A 145 -3.75 -1.61 -10.46
N ALA A 146 -3.08 -0.50 -10.78
CA ALA A 146 -3.41 0.81 -10.22
C ALA A 146 -4.82 1.29 -10.61
N LYS A 147 -5.25 1.03 -11.86
CA LYS A 147 -6.63 1.31 -12.30
C LYS A 147 -7.66 0.49 -11.54
N ALA A 148 -7.41 -0.81 -11.34
CA ALA A 148 -8.31 -1.64 -10.58
C ALA A 148 -8.38 -1.21 -9.10
N ALA A 149 -7.25 -0.78 -8.53
CA ALA A 149 -7.17 -0.25 -7.17
C ALA A 149 -7.98 1.03 -6.99
N ILE A 150 -7.76 2.05 -7.82
CA ILE A 150 -8.48 3.32 -7.71
C ILE A 150 -9.97 3.16 -8.01
N ARG A 151 -10.32 2.29 -8.97
CA ARG A 151 -11.72 1.95 -9.28
C ARG A 151 -12.41 1.25 -8.11
N TRP A 152 -11.69 0.38 -7.38
CA TRP A 152 -12.22 -0.20 -6.15
C TRP A 152 -12.54 0.89 -5.11
N CYS A 153 -11.64 1.87 -4.92
CA CYS A 153 -11.90 2.99 -4.01
C CYS A 153 -13.20 3.72 -4.40
N ASP A 154 -13.38 4.03 -5.68
CA ASP A 154 -14.52 4.77 -6.22
C ASP A 154 -15.87 4.02 -6.20
N GLU A 155 -15.85 2.70 -6.46
CA GLU A 155 -17.07 1.92 -6.69
C GLU A 155 -17.49 1.07 -5.49
N ARG A 156 -16.55 0.73 -4.60
CA ARG A 156 -16.75 -0.25 -3.52
C ARG A 156 -16.25 0.22 -2.16
N GLY A 157 -15.29 1.15 -2.14
CA GLY A 157 -14.73 1.71 -0.91
C GLY A 157 -15.66 2.69 -0.22
N ASP A 158 -16.50 3.37 -0.98
CA ASP A 158 -17.57 4.25 -0.52
C ASP A 158 -18.90 3.46 -0.51
N ARG A 159 -19.28 2.90 0.65
CA ARG A 159 -20.40 1.92 0.73
C ARG A 159 -21.75 2.62 0.78
N ASP A 160 -21.82 3.76 1.45
CA ASP A 160 -23.04 4.57 1.58
C ASP A 160 -23.18 5.66 0.50
N ARG A 161 -22.14 5.88 -0.31
CA ARG A 161 -22.08 6.83 -1.44
C ARG A 161 -22.06 8.29 -1.02
N ASP A 162 -21.49 8.59 0.15
CA ASP A 162 -21.28 9.94 0.64
C ASP A 162 -20.00 10.61 0.10
N GLY A 163 -19.17 9.85 -0.63
CA GLY A 163 -17.91 10.29 -1.20
C GLY A 163 -16.68 9.99 -0.34
N LEU A 164 -16.85 9.38 0.83
CA LEU A 164 -15.76 9.02 1.73
C LEU A 164 -15.43 7.53 1.64
N LEU A 165 -14.13 7.24 1.71
CA LEU A 165 -13.65 5.88 1.81
C LEU A 165 -13.86 5.36 3.24
N GLU A 166 -14.67 4.32 3.39
CA GLU A 166 -15.05 3.77 4.69
C GLU A 166 -14.73 2.27 4.79
N TYR A 167 -14.53 1.80 6.02
CA TYR A 167 -14.28 0.39 6.28
C TYR A 167 -15.18 -0.19 7.35
N GLU A 168 -15.46 -1.47 7.16
CA GLU A 168 -16.04 -2.37 8.16
C GLU A 168 -15.67 -3.80 7.74
N THR A 169 -15.07 -4.57 8.65
CA THR A 169 -14.72 -5.96 8.37
C THR A 169 -15.97 -6.80 8.15
N ARG A 170 -15.96 -7.60 7.09
CA ARG A 170 -16.95 -8.65 6.82
C ARG A 170 -16.52 -9.99 7.43
N SER A 171 -15.23 -10.12 7.73
CA SER A 171 -14.69 -11.33 8.34
C SER A 171 -14.94 -11.32 9.86
N PRO A 172 -15.54 -12.38 10.43
CA PRO A 172 -15.70 -12.48 11.89
C PRO A 172 -14.35 -12.67 12.62
N LYS A 173 -13.26 -12.88 11.89
CA LYS A 173 -11.88 -12.96 12.40
C LYS A 173 -10.94 -11.98 11.72
N GLY A 174 -11.48 -10.97 11.02
CA GLY A 174 -10.71 -9.90 10.44
C GLY A 174 -10.33 -8.85 11.47
N TYR A 175 -9.44 -7.96 11.06
CA TYR A 175 -9.16 -6.74 11.81
C TYR A 175 -10.38 -5.83 11.79
N ARG A 176 -10.80 -5.39 12.99
CA ARG A 176 -11.87 -4.42 13.19
C ARG A 176 -11.56 -3.10 12.48
N ASN A 177 -10.36 -2.58 12.73
CA ASN A 177 -9.88 -1.35 12.12
C ASN A 177 -9.00 -1.68 10.92
N GLN A 178 -9.28 -1.06 9.78
CA GLN A 178 -8.65 -1.38 8.50
C GLN A 178 -7.94 -0.17 7.87
N SER A 179 -7.64 0.83 8.70
CA SER A 179 -6.85 2.01 8.34
C SER A 179 -5.44 1.95 8.95
N TRP A 180 -4.73 3.08 9.01
CA TRP A 180 -3.41 3.18 9.62
C TRP A 180 -3.37 2.65 11.07
N LYS A 181 -4.44 2.92 11.82
CA LYS A 181 -4.62 2.50 13.22
C LYS A 181 -5.40 1.19 13.28
N ASP A 182 -4.79 0.08 12.88
CA ASP A 182 -5.44 -1.22 12.71
C ASP A 182 -5.62 -2.05 13.99
N ALA A 183 -5.06 -1.61 15.12
CA ALA A 183 -5.37 -2.18 16.43
C ALA A 183 -6.86 -1.97 16.77
N GLY A 184 -7.51 -3.02 17.29
CA GLY A 184 -8.97 -3.07 17.45
C GLY A 184 -9.56 -2.02 18.39
N ASP A 185 -8.75 -1.44 19.27
CA ASP A 185 -9.11 -0.43 20.27
C ASP A 185 -8.56 0.97 19.97
N ALA A 186 -7.98 1.19 18.78
CA ALA A 186 -7.21 2.41 18.48
C ALA A 186 -8.03 3.62 18.02
N VAL A 187 -9.31 3.44 17.68
CA VAL A 187 -10.18 4.51 17.18
C VAL A 187 -11.28 4.78 18.20
N VAL A 188 -11.09 5.84 18.98
CA VAL A 188 -11.97 6.22 20.10
C VAL A 188 -12.47 7.65 19.96
N HIS A 189 -13.63 7.91 20.55
CA HIS A 189 -14.13 9.26 20.78
C HIS A 189 -13.33 9.96 21.89
N ALA A 190 -13.53 11.27 22.04
CA ALA A 190 -12.82 12.08 23.04
C ALA A 190 -13.07 11.62 24.50
N ASP A 191 -14.18 10.92 24.75
CA ASP A 191 -14.53 10.34 26.05
C ASP A 191 -13.95 8.93 26.28
N GLY A 192 -13.20 8.38 25.31
CA GLY A 192 -12.59 7.06 25.37
C GLY A 192 -13.49 5.90 24.92
N ARG A 193 -14.76 6.15 24.54
CA ARG A 193 -15.59 5.10 23.92
C ARG A 193 -15.03 4.72 22.56
N GLN A 194 -15.08 3.43 22.23
CA GLN A 194 -14.76 2.93 20.89
C GLN A 194 -15.74 3.50 19.86
N ALA A 195 -15.21 3.91 18.71
CA ALA A 195 -16.02 4.40 17.60
C ALA A 195 -16.68 3.23 16.85
N ASP A 196 -17.97 3.36 16.54
CA ASP A 196 -18.75 2.31 15.87
C ASP A 196 -18.36 2.19 14.38
N LEU A 197 -18.46 0.98 13.82
CA LEU A 197 -18.30 0.76 12.37
C LEU A 197 -19.60 1.11 11.64
N PRO A 198 -19.54 1.48 10.35
CA PRO A 198 -18.32 1.70 9.55
C PRO A 198 -17.57 2.99 9.93
N LEU A 199 -16.29 3.05 9.60
CA LEU A 199 -15.43 4.19 9.90
C LEU A 199 -14.79 4.77 8.63
N ALA A 200 -14.91 6.09 8.47
CA ALA A 200 -14.21 6.90 7.47
C ALA A 200 -13.19 7.79 8.16
N THR A 201 -11.92 7.37 8.20
CA THR A 201 -10.87 8.10 8.90
C THR A 201 -10.20 9.13 7.99
N VAL A 202 -9.74 10.24 8.57
CA VAL A 202 -9.19 11.38 7.80
C VAL A 202 -7.94 11.00 6.99
N GLU A 203 -7.11 10.09 7.49
CA GLU A 203 -5.92 9.64 6.77
C GLU A 203 -6.27 8.86 5.50
N LEU A 204 -7.35 8.06 5.51
CA LEU A 204 -7.81 7.36 4.32
C LEU A 204 -8.20 8.36 3.23
N GLN A 205 -8.90 9.43 3.61
CA GLN A 205 -9.32 10.46 2.67
C GLN A 205 -8.12 11.21 2.10
N GLY A 206 -7.11 11.50 2.94
CA GLY A 206 -5.85 12.10 2.48
C GLY A 206 -5.12 11.24 1.46
N HIS A 207 -5.01 9.93 1.70
CA HIS A 207 -4.41 9.00 0.75
C HIS A 207 -5.21 8.92 -0.55
N LEU A 208 -6.54 8.81 -0.45
CA LEU A 208 -7.43 8.72 -1.61
C LEU A 208 -7.35 9.98 -2.48
N PHE A 209 -7.43 11.15 -1.85
CA PHE A 209 -7.29 12.44 -2.52
C PHE A 209 -5.97 12.55 -3.29
N ALA A 210 -4.85 12.24 -2.63
CA ALA A 210 -3.54 12.28 -3.26
C ALA A 210 -3.42 11.24 -4.39
N ALA A 211 -4.01 10.05 -4.23
CA ALA A 211 -4.05 9.03 -5.26
C ALA A 211 -4.84 9.48 -6.49
N HIS A 212 -5.98 10.17 -6.32
CA HIS A 212 -6.73 10.73 -7.44
C HIS A 212 -5.93 11.78 -8.21
N LEU A 213 -5.24 12.69 -7.52
CA LEU A 213 -4.36 13.68 -8.16
C LEU A 213 -3.24 13.00 -8.95
N ALA A 214 -2.59 12.00 -8.36
CA ALA A 214 -1.54 11.22 -8.99
C ALA A 214 -2.04 10.49 -10.25
N MET A 215 -3.21 9.83 -10.17
CA MET A 215 -3.79 9.07 -11.28
C MET A 215 -4.40 9.95 -12.37
N ALA A 216 -4.64 11.24 -12.11
CA ALA A 216 -5.10 12.20 -13.11
C ALA A 216 -3.96 12.81 -13.94
N GLU A 217 -2.70 12.72 -13.48
CA GLU A 217 -1.55 13.24 -14.24
C GLU A 217 -1.30 12.40 -15.50
N LYS A 218 -1.18 13.09 -16.64
CA LYS A 218 -0.87 12.44 -17.92
C LYS A 218 0.65 12.24 -18.07
N PRO A 219 1.11 11.03 -18.42
CA PRO A 219 2.51 10.79 -18.77
C PRO A 219 2.96 11.65 -19.97
N ARG A 220 4.26 12.00 -20.00
CA ARG A 220 4.85 12.86 -21.06
C ARG A 220 4.79 12.23 -22.45
N GLN A 221 4.89 10.91 -22.55
CA GLN A 221 4.66 10.17 -23.79
C GLN A 221 3.24 9.63 -23.74
N ASP A 222 2.46 9.92 -24.78
CA ASP A 222 1.19 9.25 -25.00
C ASP A 222 1.50 7.75 -25.08
N LEU A 223 1.06 6.94 -24.12
CA LEU A 223 1.42 5.52 -23.99
C LEU A 223 0.78 4.65 -25.09
N GLY A 224 0.48 5.25 -26.24
CA GLY A 224 -0.28 4.68 -27.34
C GLY A 224 -1.77 4.69 -27.05
N ASN A 225 -2.56 4.75 -28.13
CA ASN A 225 -4.01 4.69 -28.20
C ASN A 225 -4.57 3.40 -27.56
N THR A 226 -4.52 3.30 -26.24
CA THR A 226 -4.83 2.10 -25.46
C THR A 226 -6.25 2.14 -24.88
N GLY A 227 -7.08 3.10 -25.28
CA GLY A 227 -8.43 3.27 -24.73
C GLY A 227 -8.43 3.58 -23.22
N VAL A 228 -7.29 4.04 -22.69
CA VAL A 228 -7.09 4.31 -21.27
C VAL A 228 -7.87 5.56 -20.89
N GLN A 229 -9.09 5.35 -20.43
CA GLN A 229 -9.80 6.36 -19.64
C GLN A 229 -9.09 6.46 -18.29
N TYR A 230 -8.43 7.59 -18.07
CA TYR A 230 -8.06 8.02 -16.73
C TYR A 230 -9.36 8.14 -15.92
N PRO A 231 -9.40 7.70 -14.65
CA PRO A 231 -10.58 7.86 -13.82
C PRO A 231 -11.02 9.32 -13.92
N LEU A 232 -12.31 9.50 -14.21
CA LEU A 232 -12.94 10.80 -14.36
C LEU A 232 -12.43 11.74 -13.26
N GLN A 233 -12.14 12.98 -13.64
CA GLN A 233 -12.23 14.11 -12.71
C GLN A 233 -13.67 14.13 -12.19
N LYS A 234 -14.01 13.29 -11.19
CA LYS A 234 -15.05 13.69 -10.25
C LYS A 234 -14.55 15.04 -9.76
N GLU A 235 -15.37 16.07 -9.92
CA GLU A 235 -15.05 17.42 -9.46
C GLU A 235 -14.48 17.27 -8.05
N ILE A 236 -13.19 17.56 -7.92
CA ILE A 236 -12.55 17.73 -6.61
C ILE A 236 -13.21 19.00 -6.06
N LEU A 237 -14.38 18.82 -5.46
CA LEU A 237 -15.10 19.87 -4.78
C LEU A 237 -14.35 20.09 -3.47
N LEU A 238 -13.60 21.20 -3.44
CA LEU A 238 -13.11 21.83 -2.21
C LEU A 238 -14.30 22.39 -1.41
#